data_AF-A0A2Z4SVJ8-F1
#
_entry.id   AF-A0A2Z4SVJ8-F1
#
_cell.length_a   1.000
_cell.length_b   1.000
_cell.length_c   1.000
_cell.angle_alpha   90.00
_cell.angle_beta   90.00
_cell.angle_gamma   90.00
#
_symmetry.space_group_name_H-M   'P 1'
#
loop_
_entity.id
_entity.type
_entity.pdbx_description
1 polymer ?
#
loop_
_entity_poly.entity_id
_entity_poly.type
_entity_poly.pdbx_seq_one_letter_code
_entity_poly.pdbx_strand_id
1 'polypeptide(L)'
;GRDCAALASNGELGPTEIGRYKTEYIDPIAAILADSKYAGLRIVTTVEIDSLPNLVTNTGSRPTATPACDVMKANGNYEKGVGYALNKLGDAPNVYNYIDAGH
;
A
#
# COMPACT_ATOMS: atom_id res chain seq x y z
N GLY A 1 -0.46 5.48 6.99
CA GLY A 1 0.75 5.64 7.80
C GLY A 1 1.92 5.02 7.07
N ARG A 2 2.32 5.61 5.94
CA ARG A 2 3.39 5.11 5.05
C ARG A 2 4.76 5.17 5.75
N ASP A 3 5.72 4.36 5.33
CA ASP A 3 7.12 4.39 5.80
C ASP A 3 7.21 4.29 7.34
N CYS A 4 6.54 3.32 7.96
CA CYS A 4 6.39 3.29 9.43
C CYS A 4 7.73 3.20 10.19
N ALA A 5 8.79 2.71 9.53
CA ALA A 5 10.12 2.61 10.12
C ALA A 5 10.98 3.87 9.90
N ALA A 6 10.55 4.81 9.07
CA ALA A 6 11.28 6.05 8.82
C ALA A 6 11.21 6.99 10.04
N LEU A 7 12.26 7.80 10.22
CA LEU A 7 12.29 8.85 11.25
C LEU A 7 11.19 9.90 11.02
N ALA A 8 10.90 10.17 9.75
CA ALA A 8 9.78 10.99 9.32
C ALA A 8 9.27 10.45 7.99
N SER A 9 7.96 10.27 7.89
CA SER A 9 7.28 9.91 6.66
C SER A 9 6.66 11.14 6.04
N ASN A 10 6.80 11.28 4.72
CA ASN A 10 6.08 12.28 3.94
C ASN A 10 4.74 11.76 3.41
N GLY A 11 4.24 10.64 3.95
CA GLY A 11 2.94 10.10 3.61
C GLY A 11 1.81 11.00 4.12
N GLU A 12 0.91 11.40 3.22
CA GLU A 12 -0.21 12.31 3.56
C GLU A 12 -1.32 11.63 4.39
N LEU A 13 -1.39 10.29 4.35
CA LEU A 13 -2.40 9.51 5.07
C LEU A 13 -1.79 8.88 6.33
N GLY A 14 -2.37 9.22 7.48
CA GLY A 14 -2.07 8.71 8.80
C GLY A 14 -2.41 7.22 9.00
N PRO A 15 -2.08 6.65 10.17
CA PRO A 15 -2.20 5.20 10.42
C PRO A 15 -3.65 4.69 10.48
N THR A 16 -4.62 5.57 10.73
CA THR A 16 -6.05 5.24 10.87
C THR A 16 -6.87 5.62 9.63
N GLU A 17 -6.27 6.22 8.61
CA GLU A 17 -6.96 6.79 7.45
C GLU A 17 -7.14 5.79 6.29
N ILE A 18 -7.27 4.51 6.61
CA ILE A 18 -7.44 3.44 5.60
C ILE A 18 -8.70 3.61 4.75
N GLY A 19 -9.74 4.26 5.28
CA GLY A 19 -10.92 4.62 4.50
C GLY A 19 -10.57 5.55 3.33
N ARG A 20 -9.84 6.63 3.62
CA ARG A 20 -9.40 7.61 2.62
C ARG A 20 -8.43 6.98 1.61
N TYR A 21 -7.51 6.14 2.06
CA TYR A 21 -6.63 5.38 1.16
C TYR A 21 -7.43 4.58 0.11
N LYS A 22 -8.52 3.94 0.52
CA LYS A 22 -9.38 3.18 -0.40
C LYS A 22 -10.14 4.09 -1.36
N THR A 23 -10.89 5.06 -0.82
CA THR A 23 -11.88 5.80 -1.61
C THR A 23 -11.36 7.05 -2.29
N GLU A 24 -10.32 7.69 -1.74
CA GLU A 24 -9.76 8.94 -2.27
C GLU A 24 -8.47 8.70 -3.06
N TYR A 25 -7.82 7.54 -2.90
CA TYR A 25 -6.57 7.23 -3.58
C TYR A 25 -6.69 6.02 -4.53
N ILE A 26 -6.97 4.81 -4.01
CA ILE A 26 -7.01 3.61 -4.86
C ILE A 26 -8.20 3.61 -5.83
N ASP A 27 -9.40 3.94 -5.39
CA ASP A 27 -10.60 3.90 -6.24
C ASP A 27 -10.49 4.85 -7.47
N PRO A 28 -10.06 6.12 -7.33
CA PRO A 28 -9.83 6.98 -8.48
C PRO A 28 -8.76 6.46 -9.45
N ILE A 29 -7.69 5.86 -8.94
CA ILE A 29 -6.65 5.24 -9.77
C ILE A 29 -7.26 4.08 -10.55
N ALA A 30 -7.96 3.16 -9.88
CA ALA A 30 -8.60 2.01 -10.52
C ALA A 30 -9.58 2.44 -11.63
N ALA A 31 -10.36 3.50 -11.40
CA ALA A 31 -11.27 4.05 -12.40
C ALA A 31 -10.54 4.56 -13.65
N ILE A 32 -9.40 5.24 -13.47
CA ILE A 32 -8.55 5.69 -14.60
C ILE A 32 -7.97 4.51 -15.35
N LEU A 33 -7.44 3.50 -14.64
CA LEU A 33 -6.81 2.34 -15.28
C LEU A 33 -7.81 1.47 -16.05
N ALA A 34 -9.09 1.46 -15.63
CA ALA A 34 -10.17 0.76 -16.30
C ALA A 34 -10.76 1.48 -17.52
N ASP A 35 -10.37 2.74 -17.79
CA ASP A 35 -10.89 3.47 -18.95
C ASP A 35 -10.47 2.76 -20.25
N SER A 36 -11.46 2.45 -21.08
CA SER A 36 -11.30 1.83 -22.40
C SER A 36 -10.27 2.52 -23.30
N LYS A 37 -10.05 3.82 -23.12
CA LYS A 37 -8.99 4.58 -23.80
C LYS A 37 -7.60 4.00 -23.58
N TYR A 38 -7.36 3.34 -22.45
CA TYR A 38 -6.06 2.75 -22.08
C TYR A 38 -6.01 1.23 -22.26
N ALA A 39 -7.07 0.58 -22.75
CA ALA A 39 -7.15 -0.88 -22.83
C ALA A 39 -6.04 -1.54 -23.68
N GLY A 40 -5.44 -0.80 -24.63
CA GLY A 40 -4.31 -1.28 -25.43
C GLY A 40 -2.95 -1.20 -24.74
N LEU A 41 -2.84 -0.54 -23.59
CA LEU A 41 -1.60 -0.42 -22.81
C LEU A 41 -1.45 -1.61 -21.87
N ARG A 42 -0.21 -2.00 -21.56
CA ARG A 42 0.11 -2.85 -20.41
C ARG A 42 0.60 -1.97 -19.29
N ILE A 43 -0.07 -2.02 -18.15
CA ILE A 43 0.19 -1.11 -17.04
C ILE A 43 0.76 -1.93 -15.89
N VAL A 44 1.96 -1.57 -15.44
CA VAL A 44 2.62 -2.25 -14.32
C VAL A 44 2.48 -1.38 -13.08
N THR A 45 1.92 -1.95 -12.02
CA THR A 45 1.72 -1.28 -10.73
C THR A 45 2.68 -1.90 -9.72
N THR A 46 3.63 -1.09 -9.25
CA THR A 46 4.47 -1.47 -8.09
C THR A 46 3.69 -1.13 -6.83
N VAL A 47 3.31 -2.15 -6.07
CA VAL A 47 2.34 -2.01 -4.99
C VAL A 47 3.06 -1.81 -3.66
N GLU A 48 2.90 -0.60 -3.12
CA GLU A 48 3.23 -0.17 -1.75
C GLU A 48 4.67 -0.53 -1.31
N ILE A 49 5.64 0.22 -1.84
CA ILE A 49 7.03 0.13 -1.38
C ILE A 49 7.15 0.45 0.13
N ASP A 50 8.15 -0.16 0.78
CA ASP A 50 8.49 0.09 2.19
C ASP A 50 7.30 -0.09 3.15
N SER A 51 6.47 -1.11 2.89
CA SER A 51 5.26 -1.41 3.66
C SER A 51 5.37 -2.75 4.42
N LEU A 52 4.98 -3.86 3.80
CA LEU A 52 4.86 -5.18 4.43
C LEU A 52 6.15 -5.69 5.09
N PRO A 53 7.36 -5.52 4.51
CA PRO A 53 8.59 -5.94 5.16
C PRO A 53 8.78 -5.31 6.56
N ASN A 54 8.35 -4.05 6.74
CA ASN A 54 8.45 -3.36 8.03
C ASN A 54 7.64 -4.03 9.15
N LEU A 55 6.52 -4.69 8.83
CA LEU A 55 5.73 -5.43 9.82
C LEU A 55 6.48 -6.65 10.38
N VAL A 56 7.45 -7.16 9.61
CA VAL A 56 8.29 -8.30 10.00
C VAL A 56 9.51 -7.82 10.77
N THR A 57 10.20 -6.79 10.27
CA THR A 57 11.53 -6.39 10.75
C THR A 57 11.50 -5.28 11.79
N ASN A 58 10.45 -4.45 11.85
CA ASN A 58 10.43 -3.20 12.61
C ASN A 58 9.27 -3.13 13.63
N THR A 59 8.90 -4.27 14.24
CA THR A 59 7.84 -4.34 15.26
C THR A 59 8.28 -5.12 16.51
N GLY A 60 7.57 -4.91 17.62
CA GLY A 60 7.72 -5.65 18.87
C GLY A 60 9.05 -5.38 19.57
N SER A 61 9.72 -6.44 20.03
CA SER A 61 10.97 -6.34 20.80
C SER A 61 12.23 -6.17 19.94
N ARG A 62 12.08 -5.93 18.63
CA ARG A 62 13.22 -5.82 17.72
C ARG A 62 13.98 -4.52 17.96
N PRO A 63 15.32 -4.49 17.79
CA PRO A 63 16.10 -3.25 17.95
C PRO A 63 15.68 -2.10 17.03
N THR A 64 15.10 -2.44 15.88
CA THR A 64 14.62 -1.50 14.87
C THR A 64 13.12 -1.23 14.98
N ALA A 65 12.47 -1.69 16.06
CA ALA A 65 11.04 -1.50 16.24
C ALA A 65 10.67 -0.01 16.36
N THR A 66 9.58 0.38 15.72
CA THR A 66 9.01 1.71 15.87
C THR A 66 7.56 1.63 16.35
N PRO A 67 7.10 2.58 17.19
CA PRO A 67 5.70 2.62 17.60
C PRO A 67 4.73 2.71 16.41
N ALA A 68 5.14 3.38 15.32
CA ALA A 68 4.33 3.49 14.11
C ALA A 68 4.13 2.13 13.42
N CYS A 69 5.18 1.31 13.30
CA CYS A 69 5.04 -0.03 12.72
C CYS A 69 4.23 -0.95 13.62
N ASP A 70 4.35 -0.84 14.95
CA ASP A 70 3.51 -1.59 15.89
C ASP A 70 2.03 -1.23 15.72
N VAL A 71 1.70 0.05 15.53
CA VAL A 71 0.33 0.48 15.22
C VAL A 71 -0.15 -0.10 13.89
N MET A 72 0.66 -0.03 12.84
CA MET A 72 0.27 -0.55 11.52
C MET A 72 0.08 -2.07 11.52
N LYS A 73 0.88 -2.80 12.31
CA LYS A 73 0.70 -4.24 12.52
C LYS A 73 -0.53 -4.56 13.35
N ALA A 74 -0.77 -3.83 14.44
CA ALA A 74 -1.90 -4.07 15.33
C ALA A 74 -3.25 -3.79 14.64
N ASN A 75 -3.33 -2.75 13.81
CA ASN A 75 -4.56 -2.42 13.08
C ASN A 75 -4.71 -3.22 11.77
N GLY A 76 -3.62 -3.82 11.25
CA GLY A 76 -3.59 -4.61 10.01
C GLY A 76 -3.82 -3.78 8.74
N ASN A 77 -3.59 -2.46 8.79
CA ASN A 77 -3.96 -1.56 7.69
C ASN A 77 -2.98 -1.63 6.51
N TYR A 78 -1.74 -2.09 6.71
CA TYR A 78 -0.86 -2.40 5.58
C TYR A 78 -1.39 -3.62 4.80
N GLU A 79 -1.71 -4.73 5.47
CA GLU A 79 -2.24 -5.92 4.81
C GLU A 79 -3.59 -5.64 4.12
N LYS A 80 -4.50 -4.92 4.82
CA LYS A 80 -5.80 -4.53 4.26
C LYS A 80 -5.67 -3.54 3.10
N GLY A 81 -4.69 -2.62 3.16
CA GLY A 81 -4.43 -1.65 2.10
C GLY A 81 -3.87 -2.32 0.86
N VAL A 82 -2.79 -3.09 1.01
CA VAL A 82 -2.17 -3.84 -0.09
C VAL A 82 -3.17 -4.80 -0.71
N GLY A 83 -3.91 -5.59 0.08
CA GLY A 83 -4.92 -6.51 -0.45
C GLY A 83 -6.03 -5.79 -1.22
N TYR A 84 -6.44 -4.61 -0.76
CA TYR A 84 -7.44 -3.80 -1.46
C TYR A 84 -6.91 -3.24 -2.79
N ALA A 85 -5.68 -2.71 -2.81
CA ALA A 85 -5.04 -2.23 -4.03
C ALA A 85 -4.87 -3.36 -5.05
N LEU A 86 -4.40 -4.53 -4.63
CA LEU A 86 -4.26 -5.69 -5.50
C LEU A 86 -5.59 -6.10 -6.14
N ASN A 87 -6.67 -6.13 -5.35
CA ASN A 87 -8.00 -6.46 -5.84
C ASN A 87 -8.50 -5.40 -6.84
N LYS A 88 -8.52 -4.12 -6.44
CA LYS A 88 -9.06 -3.04 -7.27
C LYS A 88 -8.29 -2.79 -8.56
N LEU A 89 -6.97 -2.76 -8.49
CA LEU A 89 -6.12 -2.50 -9.66
C LEU A 89 -6.08 -3.74 -10.57
N GLY A 90 -6.10 -4.94 -10.00
CA GLY A 90 -6.08 -6.20 -10.74
C GLY A 90 -7.39 -6.56 -11.45
N ASP A 91 -8.50 -5.90 -11.12
CA ASP A 91 -9.78 -6.06 -11.84
C ASP A 91 -9.68 -5.56 -13.31
N ALA A 92 -8.75 -4.65 -13.61
CA ALA A 92 -8.47 -4.21 -14.97
C ALA A 92 -7.59 -5.26 -15.70
N PRO A 93 -8.04 -5.81 -16.86
CA PRO A 93 -7.40 -6.96 -17.49
C PRO A 93 -6.00 -6.69 -18.05
N ASN A 94 -5.62 -5.42 -18.17
CA ASN A 94 -4.35 -4.96 -18.70
C ASN A 94 -3.40 -4.41 -17.63
N VAL A 95 -3.74 -4.58 -16.35
CA VAL A 95 -2.92 -4.20 -15.19
C VAL A 95 -2.20 -5.42 -14.62
N TYR A 96 -0.92 -5.25 -14.29
CA TYR A 96 -0.05 -6.28 -13.73
C TYR A 96 0.56 -5.77 -12.43
N ASN A 97 0.06 -6.30 -11.31
CA ASN A 97 0.53 -5.94 -9.97
C ASN A 97 1.84 -6.66 -9.62
N TYR A 98 2.82 -5.90 -9.12
CA TYR A 98 4.05 -6.40 -8.51
C TYR A 98 4.13 -5.88 -7.09
N ILE A 99 4.05 -6.79 -6.11
CA ILE A 99 4.16 -6.44 -4.69
C ILE A 99 5.63 -6.16 -4.38
N ASP A 100 5.90 -5.05 -3.69
CA ASP A 100 7.25 -4.77 -3.19
C ASP A 100 7.73 -5.83 -2.19
N ALA A 101 9.02 -6.19 -2.28
CA ALA A 101 9.61 -7.26 -1.50
C ALA A 101 10.86 -6.82 -0.70
N GLY A 102 11.07 -5.52 -0.52
CA GLY A 102 12.25 -4.96 0.14
C GLY A 102 13.55 -5.22 -0.63
N HIS A 103 14.70 -4.93 0.00
CA HIS A 103 16.05 -5.27 -0.47
C HIS A 103 17.09 -5.21 0.66
#